data_AF-A0A2D3R9X9-F1
#
_entry.id   AF-A0A2D3R9X9-F1
#
_cell.length_a   1.000
_cell.length_b   1.000
_cell.length_c   1.000
_cell.angle_alpha   90.00
_cell.angle_beta   90.00
_cell.angle_gamma   90.00
#
_symmetry.space_group_name_H-M   'P 1'
#
loop_
_entity.id
_entity.type
_entity.pdbx_description
1 polymer ?
#
loop_
_entity_poly.entity_id
_entity_poly.type
_entity_poly.pdbx_seq_one_letter_code
_entity_poly.pdbx_strand_id
1 'polypeptide(L)' 'MVSDYSKRHINQLIRLSYLAPDIIAAIINGTQPPQLTGRQIMRKNNIPLDWASQRIMFRFA' A
#
# COMPACT_ATOMS: atom_id res chain seq x y z
N MET A 1 1.06 -18.28 14.50
CA MET A 1 -0.17 -17.48 14.75
C MET A 1 -0.43 -16.53 13.58
N VAL A 2 -1.06 -16.98 12.50
CA VAL A 2 -1.62 -16.12 11.42
C VAL A 2 -3.01 -16.67 10.98
N SER A 3 -3.59 -17.58 11.77
CA SER A 3 -4.65 -18.49 11.30
C SER A 3 -6.09 -17.96 11.39
N ASP A 4 -6.30 -16.68 11.71
CA ASP A 4 -7.66 -16.11 11.87
C ASP A 4 -7.91 -14.88 10.97
N TYR A 5 -7.09 -14.69 9.93
CA TYR A 5 -7.32 -13.64 8.95
C TYR A 5 -8.15 -14.17 7.78
N SER A 6 -9.27 -13.49 7.50
CA SER A 6 -10.07 -13.78 6.30
C SER A 6 -9.20 -13.71 5.04
N LYS A 7 -9.51 -14.53 4.01
CA LYS A 7 -8.81 -14.52 2.71
C LYS A 7 -8.66 -13.11 2.12
N ARG A 8 -9.65 -12.25 2.34
CA ARG A 8 -9.63 -10.84 1.93
C ARG A 8 -8.50 -10.07 2.61
N HIS A 9 -8.31 -10.27 3.92
CA HIS A 9 -7.28 -9.62 4.69
C HIS A 9 -5.87 -10.07 4.28
N ILE A 10 -5.70 -11.37 4.00
CA ILE A 10 -4.43 -11.91 3.49
C ILE A 10 -4.09 -11.29 2.11
N ASN A 11 -5.04 -11.24 1.18
CA ASN A 11 -4.83 -10.59 -0.12
C ASN A 11 -4.51 -9.09 0.01
N GLN A 12 -5.09 -8.43 1.02
CA GLN A 12 -4.81 -7.05 1.35
C GLN A 12 -3.38 -6.85 1.87
N LEU A 13 -2.88 -7.75 2.71
CA LEU A 13 -1.50 -7.74 3.20
C LEU A 13 -0.50 -7.99 2.07
N ILE A 14 -0.79 -8.95 1.19
CA ILE A 14 0.03 -9.22 0.00
C ILE A 14 0.15 -7.97 -0.89
N ARG A 15 -0.90 -7.16 -1.01
CA ARG A 15 -0.82 -5.90 -1.78
C ARG A 15 0.14 -4.88 -1.17
N LEU A 16 0.35 -4.89 0.14
CA LEU A 16 1.32 -4.01 0.78
C LEU A 16 2.76 -4.41 0.45
N SER A 17 3.05 -5.71 0.26
CA SER A 17 4.42 -6.15 -0.05
C SER A 17 4.89 -5.75 -1.45
N TYR A 18 3.97 -5.35 -2.35
CA TYR A 18 4.30 -4.89 -3.70
C TYR A 18 4.32 -3.35 -3.85
N LEU A 19 4.20 -2.60 -2.74
CA LEU A 19 4.34 -1.15 -2.78
C LEU A 19 5.78 -0.75 -3.14
N ALA A 20 5.90 0.39 -3.81
CA ALA A 20 7.19 1.00 -4.09
C ALA A 20 7.98 1.24 -2.78
N PRO A 21 9.29 0.95 -2.75
CA PRO A 21 10.08 0.98 -1.53
C PRO A 21 10.12 2.36 -0.86
N ASP A 22 10.07 3.43 -1.65
CA ASP A 22 9.99 4.81 -1.18
C ASP A 22 8.67 5.12 -0.46
N ILE A 23 7.56 4.53 -0.92
CA ILE A 23 6.25 4.65 -0.25
C ILE A 23 6.30 3.91 1.09
N ILE A 24 6.84 2.69 1.11
CA ILE A 24 7.03 1.91 2.34
C ILE A 24 7.89 2.69 3.34
N ALA A 25 9.01 3.26 2.88
CA ALA A 25 9.89 4.08 3.71
C ALA A 25 9.16 5.30 4.29
N ALA A 26 8.35 6.03 3.51
CA ALA A 26 7.60 7.16 4.03
C ALA A 26 6.47 6.78 4.99
N ILE A 27 5.85 5.61 4.81
CA ILE A 27 4.89 5.06 5.79
C ILE A 27 5.62 4.81 7.11
N ILE A 28 6.77 4.13 7.08
CA ILE A 28 7.57 3.82 8.27
C ILE A 28 8.08 5.08 8.95
N ASN A 29 8.54 6.07 8.17
CA ASN A 29 9.06 7.33 8.66
C ASN A 29 7.97 8.32 9.08
N GLY A 30 6.68 8.02 8.85
CA GLY A 30 5.57 8.93 9.10
C GLY A 30 5.55 10.17 8.18
N THR A 31 6.34 10.16 7.11
CA THR A 31 6.43 11.23 6.11
C THR A 31 5.51 11.00 4.91
N GLN A 32 4.63 10.00 4.99
CA GLN A 32 3.64 9.73 3.95
C GLN A 32 2.73 10.95 3.72
N PRO A 33 2.33 11.24 2.47
CA PRO A 33 1.34 12.26 2.18
C PRO A 33 0.04 12.02 2.97
N PRO A 34 -0.69 13.06 3.40
CA PRO A 34 -1.93 12.91 4.18
C PRO A 34 -3.04 12.14 3.44
N GLN A 35 -2.96 12.15 2.10
CA GLN A 35 -3.81 11.37 1.22
C GLN A 35 -3.47 9.88 1.18
N LEU A 36 -2.24 9.48 1.52
CA LEU A 36 -1.73 8.11 1.49
C LEU A 36 -1.97 7.46 2.86
N THR A 37 -3.18 6.91 3.05
CA THR A 37 -3.55 6.21 4.29
C THR A 37 -3.60 4.70 4.06
N GLY A 38 -3.31 3.91 5.11
CA GLY A 38 -3.46 2.44 5.06
C GLY A 38 -4.86 2.02 4.63
N ARG A 39 -5.91 2.73 5.05
CA ARG A 39 -7.29 2.48 4.62
C ARG A 39 -7.49 2.73 3.11
N GLN A 40 -6.85 3.74 2.54
CA GLN A 40 -6.89 3.96 1.09
C GLN A 40 -6.22 2.81 0.34
N ILE A 41 -5.01 2.43 0.74
CA ILE A 41 -4.26 1.33 0.11
C ILE A 41 -5.09 0.03 0.16
N MET A 42 -5.66 -0.27 1.32
CA MET A 42 -6.49 -1.45 1.55
C MET A 42 -7.78 -1.46 0.74
N ARG A 43 -8.32 -0.29 0.39
CA ARG A 43 -9.56 -0.14 -0.39
C ARG A 43 -9.32 -0.03 -1.90
N LYS A 44 -8.10 0.30 -2.35
CA LYS A 44 -7.78 0.31 -3.77
C LYS A 44 -7.66 -1.11 -4.29
N ASN A 45 -8.60 -1.48 -5.16
CA ASN A 45 -8.66 -2.84 -5.72
C ASN A 45 -7.71 -3.10 -6.89
N ASN A 46 -7.06 -2.06 -7.43
CA ASN A 46 -6.25 -2.17 -8.65
C ASN A 46 -4.97 -1.32 -8.53
N ILE A 47 -4.14 -1.62 -7.54
CA ILE A 47 -2.83 -0.97 -7.41
C ILE A 47 -1.94 -1.53 -8.53
N PRO A 48 -1.39 -0.69 -9.42
CA PRO A 48 -0.53 -1.14 -10.50
C PRO A 48 0.74 -1.77 -9.92
N LEU A 49 1.27 -2.81 -10.56
CA LEU A 49 2.55 -3.41 -10.16
C LEU A 49 3.74 -2.52 -10.52
N ASP A 50 3.59 -1.67 -11.53
CA ASP A 50 4.59 -0.68 -11.91
C ASP A 50 4.70 0.44 -10.85
N TRP A 51 5.91 0.61 -10.30
CA TRP A 51 6.16 1.58 -9.24
C TRP A 51 6.00 3.03 -9.69
N ALA A 52 6.32 3.36 -10.94
CA ALA A 52 6.10 4.73 -11.44
C ALA A 52 4.60 5.08 -11.45
N SER A 53 3.78 4.14 -11.93
CA SER A 53 2.32 4.24 -11.88
C SER A 53 1.77 4.29 -10.44
N GLN A 54 2.39 3.57 -9.49
CA GLN A 54 2.02 3.67 -8.08
C GLN A 54 2.28 5.06 -7.52
N ARG A 55 3.46 5.64 -7.79
CA ARG A 55 3.80 7.00 -7.35
C ARG A 55 2.80 8.02 -7.86
N ILE A 56 2.46 7.97 -9.15
CA ILE A 56 1.42 8.84 -9.74
C ILE A 56 0.07 8.60 -9.05
N MET A 57 -0.34 7.34 -8.89
CA MET A 57 -1.62 6.96 -8.28
C MET A 57 -1.76 7.44 -6.83
N PHE A 58 -0.67 7.45 -6.08
CA PHE A 58 -0.61 7.90 -4.69
C PHE A 58 -0.21 9.37 -4.54
N ARG A 59 0.02 10.08 -5.67
CA ARG A 59 0.53 11.46 -5.70
C ARG A 59 1.80 11.60 -4.87
N PHE A 60 2.67 10.60 -5.01
CA PHE A 60 3.96 10.49 -4.37
C PHE A 60 4.99 11.09 -5.33
N ALA A 61 5.45 12.31 -5.03
CA ALA A 61 6.44 13.08 -5.76
C ALA A 61 7.22 13.94 -4.77
#